data_AF-A0A8S3DYL6-F1
#
_entry.id   AF-A0A8S3DYL6-F1
#
_cell.length_a   1.000
_cell.length_b   1.000
_cell.length_c   1.000
_cell.angle_alpha   90.00
_cell.angle_beta   90.00
_cell.angle_gamma   90.00
#
_symmetry.space_group_name_H-M   'P 1'
#
loop_
_entity.id
_entity.type
_entity.pdbx_description
1 polymer ?
#
loop_
_entity_poly.entity_id
_entity_poly.type
_entity_poly.pdbx_seq_one_letter_code
_entity_poly.pdbx_strand_id
1 'polypeptide(L)'
;MSETWSLGIKRLLARVNSFHQPGSSKSKCKLFVCNDQQIGWIREDAAEQLRRYPNVFVEHSDRFTLADHLNTYENRSEAVAQVVNDMRARDCLKTLRGWRDE
;
A
#
# COMPACT_ATOMS: atom_id res chain seq x y z
N MET A 1 -10.94 -1.42 -39.64
CA MET A 1 -9.83 -0.83 -38.84
C MET A 1 -10.23 -0.44 -37.40
N SER A 2 -11.51 -0.20 -37.07
CA SER A 2 -11.96 0.17 -35.71
C SER A 2 -12.07 -0.98 -34.70
N GLU A 3 -12.34 -2.21 -35.16
CA GLU A 3 -12.47 -3.38 -34.28
C GLU A 3 -11.13 -3.76 -33.62
N THR A 4 -10.03 -3.67 -34.37
CA THR A 4 -8.68 -3.98 -33.89
C THR A 4 -8.23 -3.00 -32.79
N TRP A 5 -8.58 -1.72 -32.94
CA TRP A 5 -8.29 -0.68 -31.95
C TRP A 5 -9.07 -0.88 -30.65
N SER A 6 -10.38 -1.09 -30.76
CA SER A 6 -11.26 -1.35 -29.61
C SER A 6 -10.81 -2.57 -28.81
N LEU A 7 -10.37 -3.64 -29.49
CA LEU A 7 -9.84 -4.82 -28.85
C LEU A 7 -8.49 -4.54 -28.15
N GLY A 8 -7.63 -3.75 -28.78
CA GLY A 8 -6.36 -3.29 -28.20
C GLY A 8 -6.57 -2.53 -26.89
N ILE A 9 -7.48 -1.56 -26.87
CA ILE A 9 -7.84 -0.80 -25.66
C ILE A 9 -8.37 -1.72 -24.57
N LYS A 10 -9.31 -2.62 -24.89
CA LYS A 10 -9.88 -3.55 -23.89
C LYS A 10 -8.81 -4.41 -23.23
N ARG A 11 -7.84 -4.92 -24.01
CA ARG A 11 -6.70 -5.69 -23.48
C ARG A 11 -5.82 -4.85 -22.58
N LEU A 12 -5.54 -3.60 -22.97
CA LEU A 12 -4.77 -2.68 -22.13
C LEU A 12 -5.48 -2.41 -20.80
N LEU A 13 -6.78 -2.10 -20.84
CA LEU A 13 -7.60 -1.86 -19.65
C LEU A 13 -7.59 -3.07 -18.71
N ALA A 14 -7.74 -4.28 -19.24
CA ALA A 14 -7.67 -5.50 -18.44
C ALA A 14 -6.30 -5.67 -17.76
N ARG A 15 -5.20 -5.33 -18.45
CA ARG A 15 -3.85 -5.44 -17.91
C ARG A 15 -3.58 -4.42 -16.81
N VAL A 16 -3.95 -3.15 -17.02
CA VAL A 16 -3.72 -2.07 -16.03
C VAL A 16 -4.65 -2.20 -14.82
N ASN A 17 -5.84 -2.75 -14.98
CA ASN A 17 -6.80 -3.01 -13.90
C ASN A 17 -6.72 -4.44 -13.34
N SER A 18 -5.62 -5.16 -13.62
CA SER A 18 -5.45 -6.56 -13.23
C SER A 18 -5.53 -6.79 -11.72
N PHE A 19 -5.21 -5.78 -10.90
CA PHE A 19 -5.35 -5.83 -9.44
C PHE A 19 -6.80 -6.03 -8.97
N HIS A 20 -7.80 -5.68 -9.78
CA HIS A 20 -9.21 -5.84 -9.43
C HIS A 20 -9.84 -7.09 -10.04
N GLN A 21 -9.10 -7.84 -10.85
CA GLN A 21 -9.61 -9.04 -11.50
C GLN A 21 -9.66 -10.22 -10.53
N PRO A 22 -10.54 -11.21 -10.76
CA PRO A 22 -10.54 -12.47 -10.02
C PRO A 22 -9.17 -13.16 -10.08
N GLY A 23 -8.71 -13.70 -8.94
CA GLY A 23 -7.40 -14.35 -8.83
C GLY A 23 -6.20 -13.39 -8.73
N SER A 24 -6.45 -12.08 -8.68
CA SER A 24 -5.40 -11.07 -8.44
C SER A 24 -4.80 -11.17 -7.04
N SER A 25 -3.68 -10.48 -6.83
CA SER A 25 -3.04 -10.40 -5.51
C SER A 25 -3.86 -9.67 -4.45
N LYS A 26 -4.95 -8.99 -4.83
CA LYS A 26 -5.82 -8.24 -3.90
C LYS A 26 -6.35 -9.10 -2.76
N SER A 27 -6.70 -10.36 -3.03
CA SER A 27 -7.20 -11.30 -2.01
C SER A 27 -6.14 -11.68 -0.96
N LYS A 28 -4.87 -11.41 -1.24
CA LYS A 28 -3.73 -11.65 -0.33
C LYS A 28 -3.27 -10.39 0.39
N CYS A 29 -3.93 -9.26 0.15
CA CYS A 29 -3.59 -8.00 0.80
C CYS A 29 -4.51 -7.74 1.98
N LYS A 30 -3.97 -7.13 3.04
CA LYS A 30 -4.75 -6.51 4.11
C LYS A 30 -5.15 -5.10 3.72
N LEU A 31 -6.24 -4.59 4.29
CA LEU A 31 -6.64 -3.19 4.09
C LEU A 31 -5.66 -2.25 4.82
N PHE A 32 -5.42 -1.06 4.28
CA PHE A 32 -4.81 0.03 5.03
C PHE A 32 -5.86 1.10 5.31
N VAL A 33 -6.12 1.38 6.58
CA VAL A 33 -7.21 2.24 7.04
C VAL A 33 -6.67 3.38 7.89
N CYS A 34 -7.16 4.58 7.65
CA CYS A 34 -6.86 5.77 8.44
C CYS A 34 -8.17 6.51 8.71
N ASN A 35 -8.50 6.79 9.98
CA ASN A 35 -9.75 7.45 10.38
C ASN A 35 -10.98 6.80 9.73
N ASP A 36 -11.11 5.48 9.87
CA ASP A 36 -12.19 4.65 9.28
C ASP A 36 -12.29 4.65 7.75
N GLN A 37 -11.41 5.37 7.05
CA GLN A 37 -11.34 5.36 5.60
C GLN A 37 -10.28 4.40 5.11
N GLN A 38 -10.64 3.50 4.20
CA GLN A 38 -9.66 2.71 3.46
C GLN A 38 -8.85 3.62 2.54
N ILE A 39 -7.55 3.68 2.77
CA ILE A 39 -6.60 4.49 1.99
C ILE A 39 -5.65 3.63 1.15
N GLY A 40 -5.66 2.30 1.32
CA GLY A 40 -4.80 1.43 0.51
C GLY A 40 -4.93 -0.05 0.81
N TRP A 41 -3.92 -0.78 0.33
CA TRP A 41 -3.75 -2.22 0.49
C TRP A 41 -2.30 -2.51 0.89
N ILE A 42 -2.11 -3.39 1.87
CA ILE A 42 -0.81 -3.86 2.33
C ILE A 42 -0.60 -5.29 1.86
N ARG A 43 0.46 -5.51 1.09
CA ARG A 43 0.94 -6.86 0.73
C ARG A 43 1.70 -7.48 1.92
N GLU A 44 1.76 -8.81 2.00
CA GLU A 44 2.37 -9.50 3.15
C GLU A 44 3.86 -9.14 3.36
N ASP A 45 4.62 -8.92 2.29
CA ASP A 45 6.03 -8.49 2.38
C ASP A 45 6.18 -7.12 3.06
N ALA A 46 5.24 -6.20 2.82
CA ALA A 46 5.16 -4.93 3.55
C ALA A 46 4.63 -5.14 4.98
N ALA A 47 3.62 -5.99 5.17
CA ALA A 47 3.04 -6.28 6.49
C ALA A 47 4.09 -6.78 7.49
N GLU A 48 4.98 -7.69 7.07
CA GLU A 48 6.10 -8.17 7.87
C GLU A 48 7.00 -7.04 8.38
N GLN A 49 7.20 -5.99 7.58
CA GLN A 49 7.99 -4.83 7.98
C GLN A 49 7.18 -3.88 8.89
N LEU A 50 5.90 -3.66 8.61
CA LEU A 50 5.03 -2.79 9.41
C LEU A 50 4.86 -3.28 10.86
N ARG A 51 4.82 -4.60 11.07
CA ARG A 51 4.77 -5.22 12.42
C ARG A 51 5.91 -4.79 13.34
N ARG A 52 7.02 -4.30 12.78
CA ARG A 52 8.18 -3.81 13.54
C ARG A 52 7.98 -2.40 14.13
N TYR A 53 6.89 -1.72 13.77
CA TYR A 53 6.59 -0.35 14.20
C TYR A 53 5.20 -0.26 14.86
N PRO A 54 4.97 -0.97 15.97
CA PRO A 54 3.67 -1.01 16.65
C PRO A 54 3.21 0.36 17.18
N ASN A 55 4.13 1.29 17.35
CA ASN A 55 3.81 2.68 17.72
C ASN A 55 3.24 3.49 16.54
N VAL A 56 3.32 3.00 15.31
CA VAL A 56 2.80 3.72 14.12
C VAL A 56 1.67 2.93 13.48
N PHE A 57 1.85 1.62 13.33
CA PHE A 57 0.91 0.72 12.67
C PHE A 57 0.35 -0.29 13.66
N VAL A 58 -0.97 -0.41 13.69
CA VAL A 58 -1.69 -1.42 14.48
C VAL A 58 -2.25 -2.47 13.53
N GLU A 59 -1.84 -3.72 13.71
CA GLU A 59 -2.34 -4.84 12.92
C GLU A 59 -3.61 -5.43 13.55
N HIS A 60 -4.61 -5.66 12.69
CA HIS A 60 -5.81 -6.43 13.01
C HIS A 60 -5.86 -7.67 12.11
N SER A 61 -6.92 -8.48 12.23
CA SER A 61 -7.10 -9.70 11.44
C SER A 61 -7.08 -9.43 9.92
N ASP A 62 -7.78 -8.39 9.46
CA ASP A 62 -8.01 -8.08 8.04
C ASP A 62 -7.39 -6.76 7.56
N ARG A 63 -6.84 -5.94 8.47
CA ARG A 63 -6.39 -4.57 8.17
C ARG A 63 -5.20 -4.14 9.01
N PHE A 64 -4.54 -3.07 8.55
CA PHE A 64 -3.66 -2.22 9.33
C PHE A 64 -4.32 -0.86 9.52
N THR A 65 -4.22 -0.31 10.72
CA THR A 65 -4.57 1.09 11.02
C THR A 65 -3.34 1.87 11.46
N LEU A 66 -3.42 3.20 11.42
CA LEU A 66 -2.47 4.04 12.15
C LEU A 66 -2.82 4.06 13.64
N ALA A 67 -1.83 4.25 14.50
CA ALA A 67 -2.03 4.31 15.94
C ALA A 67 -2.84 5.55 16.35
N ASP A 68 -3.76 5.39 17.31
CA ASP A 68 -4.76 6.42 17.68
C ASP A 68 -4.16 7.75 18.19
N HIS A 69 -2.95 7.71 18.75
CA HIS A 69 -2.26 8.92 19.22
C HIS A 69 -1.74 9.80 18.06
N LEU A 70 -1.69 9.28 16.83
CA LEU A 70 -1.36 10.04 15.62
C LEU A 70 -2.63 10.74 15.08
N ASN A 71 -3.20 11.62 15.90
CA ASN A 71 -4.51 12.22 15.67
C ASN A 71 -4.49 13.44 14.72
N THR A 72 -3.35 14.09 14.51
CA THR A 72 -3.19 15.17 13.52
C THR A 72 -2.64 14.65 12.19
N TYR A 73 -2.85 15.42 11.12
CA TYR A 73 -2.26 15.11 9.83
C TYR A 73 -0.73 15.08 9.91
N GLU A 74 -0.14 16.08 10.58
CA GLU A 74 1.29 16.27 10.73
C GLU A 74 1.93 15.09 11.46
N ASN A 75 1.35 14.66 12.58
CA ASN A 75 1.87 13.54 13.36
C ASN A 75 1.84 12.23 12.55
N ARG A 76 0.78 11.99 11.77
CA ARG A 76 0.70 10.82 10.88
C ARG A 76 1.77 10.88 9.80
N SER A 77 1.87 12.00 9.11
CA SER A 77 2.81 12.21 8.02
C SER A 77 4.25 12.02 8.50
N GLU A 78 4.61 12.62 9.63
CA GLU A 78 5.95 12.50 10.21
C GLU A 78 6.25 11.07 10.67
N ALA A 79 5.35 10.43 11.42
CA ALA A 79 5.56 9.07 11.91
C ALA A 79 5.70 8.06 10.76
N VAL A 80 4.86 8.16 9.74
CA VAL A 80 4.95 7.30 8.55
C VAL A 80 6.23 7.59 7.76
N ALA A 81 6.62 8.86 7.60
CA ALA A 81 7.86 9.22 6.92
C ALA A 81 9.09 8.65 7.63
N GLN A 82 9.14 8.71 8.97
CA GLN A 82 10.22 8.10 9.75
C GLN A 82 10.31 6.58 9.50
N VAL A 83 9.18 5.88 9.52
CA VAL A 83 9.14 4.43 9.25
C VAL A 83 9.62 4.11 7.84
N VAL A 84 9.12 4.82 6.83
CA VAL A 84 9.50 4.61 5.43
C VAL A 84 10.99 4.86 5.23
N ASN A 85 11.53 5.94 5.80
CA ASN A 85 12.94 6.27 5.69
C ASN A 85 13.83 5.21 6.35
N ASP A 86 13.45 4.71 7.52
CA ASP A 86 14.15 3.59 8.16
C ASP A 86 14.07 2.30 7.31
N MET A 87 12.90 1.97 6.75
CA MET A 87 12.73 0.84 5.83
C MET A 87 13.61 0.98 4.58
N ARG A 88 13.71 2.20 4.02
CA ARG A 88 14.57 2.51 2.88
C ARG A 88 16.05 2.35 3.24
N ALA A 89 16.47 2.87 4.38
CA ALA A 89 17.86 2.76 4.86
C ALA A 89 18.29 1.31 5.08
N ARG A 90 17.37 0.46 5.55
CA ARG A 90 17.60 -0.99 5.74
C ARG A 90 17.40 -1.83 4.48
N ASP A 91 17.02 -1.21 3.36
CA ASP A 91 16.74 -1.87 2.09
C ASP A 91 15.75 -3.07 2.20
N CYS A 92 14.76 -2.96 3.09
CA CYS A 92 13.87 -4.09 3.41
C CYS A 92 12.74 -4.28 2.39
N LEU A 93 12.45 -3.26 1.58
CA LEU A 93 11.47 -3.31 0.49
C LEU A 93 12.10 -2.82 -0.80
N LYS A 94 12.18 -3.70 -1.80
CA LYS A 94 12.75 -3.38 -3.13
C LYS A 94 12.10 -2.16 -3.79
N THR A 95 10.81 -1.91 -3.52
CA THR A 95 10.06 -0.77 -4.05
C THR A 95 10.53 0.58 -3.51
N LEU A 96 11.14 0.63 -2.32
CA LEU A 96 11.65 1.87 -1.72
C LEU A 96 12.99 2.33 -2.32
N ARG A 97 13.70 1.47 -3.05
CA ARG A 97 14.99 1.82 -3.70
C ARG A 97 14.86 2.97 -4.70
N GLY A 98 13.70 3.10 -5.33
CA GLY A 98 13.40 4.14 -6.33
C GLY A 98 12.67 5.37 -5.77
N TRP A 99 12.56 5.52 -4.44
CA TRP A 99 11.87 6.65 -3.82
C TRP A 99 12.57 7.98 -4.13
N ARG A 100 11.79 9.01 -4.51
CA ARG A 100 12.28 10.31 -5.02
C ARG A 100 12.01 11.52 -4.13
N ASP A 101 11.51 11.28 -2.91
CA ASP A 101 11.18 12.31 -1.93
C ASP A 101 10.12 13.31 -2.46
N GLU A 102 9.25 12.81 -3.34
CA GLU A 102 8.07 13.50 -3.91
C GLU A 102 6.91 13.59 -2.92
#